data_AF-A0ABC8U4U2-F1
#
_entry.id   AF-A0ABC8U4U2-F1
#
_cell.length_a   1.000
_cell.length_b   1.000
_cell.length_c   1.000
_cell.angle_alpha   90.00
_cell.angle_beta   90.00
_cell.angle_gamma   90.00
#
_symmetry.space_group_name_H-M   'P 1'
#
loop_
_entity.id
_entity.type
_entity.pdbx_description
1 polymer ?
#
loop_
_entity_poly.entity_id
_entity_poly.type
_entity_poly.pdbx_seq_one_letter_code
_entity_poly.pdbx_strand_id
1 'polypeptide(L)'
;FFLSFPKYTSSVAQRNLKNICQPYLELANSYSTGKISELETFVQTNTEKFEIDNNLGLVKQVVSSMYKRNIQRLTQTYLTLSLQDIANTVQLNSPKEAEMHVLQMIQDGEIYATINQKDGMVRFLEDPEQYKSCEMIEHIDSSIQRVMSLSKKLTAMDELLSSDPLYLAKAGRERQRFDFDDFDPVPQKYLI
;
A
#
# COMPACT_ATOMS: atom_id res chain seq x y z
N PHE A 1 -9.70 -1.71 0.51
CA PHE A 1 -8.56 -1.33 -0.34
C PHE A 1 -8.93 -1.53 -1.79
N PHE A 2 -9.52 -0.52 -2.44
CA PHE A 2 -9.43 -0.39 -3.90
C PHE A 2 -8.67 0.89 -4.12
N LEU A 3 -7.44 0.79 -4.64
CA LEU A 3 -6.78 1.93 -5.25
C LEU A 3 -7.73 2.41 -6.35
N SER A 4 -8.40 3.55 -6.11
CA SER A 4 -9.27 4.14 -7.11
C SER A 4 -8.43 4.39 -8.35
N PHE A 5 -8.87 3.88 -9.50
CA PHE A 5 -8.18 4.13 -10.76
C PHE A 5 -7.94 5.64 -10.93
N PRO A 6 -6.77 6.07 -11.44
CA PRO A 6 -6.54 7.47 -11.74
C PRO A 6 -7.64 8.04 -12.64
N LYS A 7 -7.99 9.32 -12.46
CA LYS A 7 -9.11 9.96 -13.18
C LYS A 7 -8.97 9.92 -14.71
N TYR A 8 -7.75 9.83 -15.21
CA TYR A 8 -7.45 9.74 -16.64
C TYR A 8 -7.59 8.32 -17.22
N THR A 9 -7.97 7.32 -16.40
CA THR A 9 -8.25 5.97 -16.88
C THR A 9 -9.50 5.98 -17.75
N SER A 10 -9.48 5.26 -18.87
CA SER A 10 -10.62 5.17 -19.78
C SER A 10 -11.91 4.76 -19.05
N SER A 11 -12.99 5.54 -19.27
CA SER A 11 -14.32 5.26 -18.72
C SER A 11 -14.88 3.91 -19.18
N VAL A 12 -14.53 3.49 -20.39
CA VAL A 12 -14.89 2.17 -20.93
C VAL A 12 -14.17 1.06 -20.17
N ALA A 13 -12.88 1.22 -19.89
CA ALA A 13 -12.12 0.24 -19.11
C ALA A 13 -12.67 0.13 -17.69
N GLN A 14 -12.93 1.26 -17.01
CA GLN A 14 -13.50 1.28 -15.66
C GLN A 14 -14.86 0.57 -15.58
N ARG A 15 -15.73 0.78 -16.58
CA ARG A 15 -17.06 0.14 -16.61
C ARG A 15 -16.97 -1.37 -16.82
N ASN A 16 -16.13 -1.82 -17.75
CA ASN A 16 -16.04 -3.24 -18.09
C ASN A 16 -15.27 -4.04 -17.03
N LEU A 17 -14.16 -3.51 -16.51
CA LEU A 17 -13.38 -4.18 -15.48
C LEU A 17 -14.19 -4.47 -14.22
N LYS A 18 -15.08 -3.56 -13.82
CA LYS A 18 -15.95 -3.79 -12.67
C LYS A 18 -16.86 -5.01 -12.86
N ASN A 19 -17.38 -5.20 -14.07
CA ASN A 19 -18.29 -6.30 -14.39
C ASN A 19 -17.54 -7.63 -14.54
N ILE A 20 -16.39 -7.62 -15.22
CA ILE A 20 -15.62 -8.83 -15.51
C ILE A 20 -14.87 -9.32 -14.26
N CYS A 21 -14.34 -8.39 -13.45
CA CYS A 21 -13.55 -8.73 -12.28
C CYS A 21 -14.36 -8.85 -10.99
N GLN A 22 -15.70 -8.95 -11.08
CA GLN A 22 -16.58 -9.00 -9.91
C GLN A 22 -16.17 -10.06 -8.85
N PRO A 23 -15.76 -11.30 -9.20
CA PRO A 23 -15.28 -12.28 -8.23
C PRO A 23 -14.02 -11.83 -7.46
N TYR A 24 -13.13 -11.08 -8.12
CA TYR A 24 -11.93 -10.51 -7.47
C TYR A 24 -12.29 -9.32 -6.58
N LEU A 25 -13.31 -8.56 -6.96
CA LEU A 25 -13.80 -7.47 -6.13
C LEU A 25 -14.38 -8.01 -4.82
N GLU A 26 -15.18 -9.06 -4.92
CA GLU A 26 -15.76 -9.77 -3.79
C GLU A 26 -14.71 -10.49 -2.95
N LEU A 27 -13.68 -11.08 -3.57
CA LEU A 27 -12.52 -11.64 -2.87
C LEU A 27 -11.85 -10.58 -1.99
N ALA A 28 -11.58 -9.39 -2.54
CA ALA A 28 -10.95 -8.30 -1.79
C ALA A 28 -11.86 -7.76 -0.67
N ASN A 29 -13.18 -7.72 -0.89
CA ASN A 29 -14.14 -7.35 0.14
C ASN A 29 -14.16 -8.38 1.28
N SER A 30 -14.22 -9.68 0.96
CA SER A 30 -14.11 -10.76 1.94
C SER A 30 -12.79 -10.68 2.70
N TYR A 31 -11.67 -10.45 2.00
CA TYR A 31 -10.36 -10.24 2.62
C TYR A 31 -10.35 -9.03 3.58
N SER A 32 -11.14 -7.99 3.32
CA SER A 32 -11.16 -6.81 4.19
C SER A 32 -11.77 -7.08 5.58
N THR A 33 -12.66 -8.09 5.72
CA THR A 33 -13.33 -8.43 6.99
C THR A 33 -12.39 -9.10 7.99
N GLY A 34 -11.30 -9.72 7.52
CA GLY A 34 -10.33 -10.44 8.36
C GLY A 34 -10.79 -11.85 8.78
N LYS A 35 -11.96 -12.32 8.33
CA LYS A 35 -12.49 -13.64 8.68
C LYS A 35 -12.02 -14.69 7.68
N ILE A 36 -11.17 -15.60 8.14
CA ILE A 36 -10.55 -16.65 7.32
C ILE A 36 -11.60 -17.62 6.78
N SER A 37 -12.52 -18.09 7.61
CA SER A 37 -13.56 -19.03 7.19
C SER A 37 -14.47 -18.52 6.07
N GLU A 38 -14.84 -17.24 6.10
CA GLU A 38 -15.62 -16.59 5.04
C GLU A 38 -14.80 -16.49 3.73
N LEU A 39 -13.50 -16.20 3.84
CA LEU A 39 -12.61 -16.11 2.70
C LEU A 39 -12.38 -17.49 2.05
N GLU A 40 -12.12 -18.53 2.84
CA GLU A 40 -11.94 -19.90 2.36
C GLU A 40 -13.21 -20.42 1.67
N THR A 41 -14.37 -20.18 2.27
CA THR A 41 -15.67 -20.55 1.68
C THR A 41 -15.89 -19.84 0.35
N PHE A 42 -15.55 -18.55 0.28
CA PHE A 42 -15.70 -17.77 -0.96
C PHE A 42 -14.78 -18.28 -2.07
N VAL A 43 -13.51 -18.57 -1.74
CA VAL A 43 -12.54 -19.13 -2.68
C VAL A 43 -13.01 -20.50 -3.17
N GLN A 44 -13.42 -21.38 -2.26
CA GLN A 44 -13.91 -22.72 -2.61
C GLN A 44 -15.10 -22.65 -3.58
N THR A 45 -16.04 -21.74 -3.33
CA THR A 45 -17.24 -21.53 -4.16
C THR A 45 -16.92 -20.99 -5.55
N ASN A 46 -15.84 -20.22 -5.70
CA ASN A 46 -15.45 -19.58 -6.96
C ASN A 46 -14.22 -20.20 -7.61
N THR A 47 -13.77 -21.38 -7.15
CA THR A 47 -12.56 -22.07 -7.62
C THR A 47 -12.51 -22.18 -9.15
N GLU A 48 -13.61 -22.62 -9.76
CA GLU A 48 -13.71 -22.80 -11.22
C GLU A 48 -13.40 -21.50 -11.99
N LYS A 49 -13.85 -20.34 -11.48
CA LYS A 49 -13.61 -19.05 -12.12
C LYS A 49 -12.12 -18.68 -12.08
N PHE A 50 -11.45 -18.93 -10.94
CA PHE A 50 -10.03 -18.66 -10.77
C PHE A 50 -9.14 -19.64 -11.54
N GLU A 51 -9.61 -20.86 -11.77
CA GLU A 51 -8.94 -21.83 -12.64
C GLU A 51 -9.02 -21.43 -14.11
N ILE A 52 -10.20 -20.99 -14.58
CA ILE A 52 -10.39 -20.47 -15.95
C ILE A 52 -9.45 -19.29 -16.21
N ASP A 53 -9.28 -18.40 -15.23
CA ASP A 53 -8.41 -17.24 -15.32
C ASP A 53 -6.93 -17.55 -15.03
N ASN A 54 -6.57 -18.81 -14.78
CA ASN A 54 -5.21 -19.28 -14.49
C ASN A 54 -4.51 -18.57 -13.32
N ASN A 55 -5.25 -18.18 -12.28
CA ASN A 55 -4.71 -17.43 -11.15
C ASN A 55 -5.03 -18.03 -9.77
N LEU A 56 -5.55 -19.27 -9.74
CA LEU A 56 -5.86 -19.98 -8.50
C LEU A 56 -4.68 -20.01 -7.51
N GLY A 57 -3.43 -20.13 -7.98
CA GLY A 57 -2.24 -20.10 -7.13
C GLY A 57 -2.09 -18.78 -6.36
N LEU A 58 -2.35 -17.64 -7.00
CA LEU A 58 -2.32 -16.33 -6.36
C LEU A 58 -3.47 -16.18 -5.36
N VAL A 59 -4.65 -16.71 -5.70
CA VAL A 59 -5.80 -16.71 -4.77
C VAL A 59 -5.50 -17.52 -3.51
N LYS A 60 -4.82 -18.67 -3.63
CA LYS A 60 -4.35 -19.45 -2.47
C LYS A 60 -3.35 -18.66 -1.63
N GLN A 61 -2.42 -17.93 -2.26
CA GLN A 61 -1.51 -17.04 -1.54
C GLN A 61 -2.25 -15.91 -0.81
N VAL A 62 -3.35 -15.38 -1.38
CA VAL A 62 -4.22 -14.41 -0.68
C VAL A 62 -4.79 -15.03 0.59
N VAL A 63 -5.31 -16.26 0.54
CA VAL A 63 -5.79 -16.98 1.73
C VAL A 63 -4.67 -17.15 2.76
N SER A 64 -3.50 -17.65 2.36
CA SER A 64 -2.35 -17.81 3.27
C SER A 64 -1.89 -16.48 3.88
N SER A 65 -1.94 -15.38 3.12
CA SER A 65 -1.59 -14.04 3.62
C SER A 65 -2.55 -13.53 4.70
N MET A 66 -3.80 -14.03 4.75
CA MET A 66 -4.76 -13.64 5.78
C MET A 66 -4.28 -14.05 7.17
N TYR A 67 -3.73 -15.26 7.30
CA TYR A 67 -3.15 -15.75 8.55
C TYR A 67 -2.03 -14.82 9.01
N LYS A 68 -1.10 -14.48 8.10
CA LYS A 68 0.00 -13.53 8.36
C LYS A 68 -0.52 -12.16 8.79
N ARG A 69 -1.50 -11.60 8.06
CA ARG A 69 -2.13 -10.30 8.38
C ARG A 69 -2.80 -10.32 9.75
N ASN A 70 -3.51 -11.38 10.10
CA ASN A 70 -4.19 -11.49 11.38
C ASN A 70 -3.19 -11.59 12.54
N ILE A 71 -2.09 -12.33 12.38
CA ILE A 71 -0.98 -12.37 13.36
C ILE A 71 -0.34 -10.98 13.49
N GLN A 72 -0.04 -10.30 12.38
CA GLN A 72 0.50 -8.94 12.40
C GLN A 72 -0.40 -7.97 13.20
N ARG A 73 -1.73 -8.10 13.09
CA ARG A 73 -2.65 -7.26 13.88
C ARG A 73 -2.53 -7.50 15.38
N LEU A 74 -2.21 -8.72 15.82
CA LEU A 74 -2.02 -9.03 17.24
C LEU A 74 -0.82 -8.26 17.84
N THR A 75 0.21 -7.98 17.04
CA THR A 75 1.37 -7.19 17.47
C THR A 75 1.01 -5.75 17.87
N GLN A 76 -0.13 -5.23 17.37
CA GLN A 76 -0.59 -3.87 17.66
C GLN A 76 -1.35 -3.76 18.97
N THR A 77 -1.86 -4.88 19.50
CA THR A 77 -2.72 -4.90 20.69
C THR A 77 -2.11 -5.65 21.86
N TYR A 78 -1.17 -6.55 21.61
CA TYR A 78 -0.56 -7.40 22.62
C TYR A 78 0.95 -7.25 22.64
N LEU A 79 1.54 -7.18 23.83
CA LEU A 79 2.99 -7.30 24.03
C LEU A 79 3.40 -8.77 24.17
N THR A 80 2.57 -9.59 24.82
CA THR A 80 2.82 -11.01 25.01
C THR A 80 1.49 -11.75 24.93
N LEU A 81 1.46 -12.86 24.19
CA LEU A 81 0.25 -13.63 23.92
C LEU A 81 0.59 -15.12 23.85
N SER A 82 -0.31 -15.99 24.31
CA SER A 82 -0.08 -17.44 24.24
C SER A 82 -0.23 -17.96 22.81
N LEU A 83 0.50 -19.03 22.47
CA LEU A 83 0.36 -19.72 21.18
C LEU A 83 -1.05 -20.29 20.98
N GLN A 84 -1.72 -20.67 22.06
CA GLN A 84 -3.11 -21.13 22.02
C GLN A 84 -4.07 -19.99 21.67
N ASP A 85 -3.90 -18.81 22.27
CA ASP A 85 -4.75 -17.65 21.98
C ASP A 85 -4.52 -17.14 20.55
N ILE A 86 -3.26 -17.18 20.06
CA ILE A 86 -2.96 -16.90 18.66
C ILE A 86 -3.70 -17.90 17.76
N ALA A 87 -3.60 -19.20 18.02
CA ALA A 87 -4.29 -20.22 17.23
C ALA A 87 -5.81 -20.00 17.21
N ASN A 88 -6.42 -19.72 18.37
CA ASN A 88 -7.85 -19.47 18.48
C ASN A 88 -8.28 -18.20 17.73
N THR A 89 -7.52 -17.12 17.87
CA THR A 89 -7.86 -15.81 17.27
C THR A 89 -7.69 -15.83 15.75
N VAL A 90 -6.69 -16.56 15.26
CA VAL A 90 -6.36 -16.67 13.84
C VAL A 90 -6.99 -17.92 13.19
N GLN A 91 -7.81 -18.67 13.93
CA GLN A 91 -8.53 -19.86 13.44
C GLN A 91 -7.60 -20.96 12.91
N LEU A 92 -6.44 -21.16 13.54
CA LEU A 92 -5.52 -22.27 13.27
C LEU A 92 -5.92 -23.50 14.10
N ASN A 93 -5.56 -24.69 13.62
CA ASN A 93 -6.01 -25.94 14.23
C ASN A 93 -5.26 -26.27 15.53
N SER A 94 -4.04 -25.76 15.68
CA SER A 94 -3.21 -26.08 16.85
C SER A 94 -2.22 -24.97 17.23
N PRO A 95 -1.78 -24.92 18.50
CA PRO A 95 -0.69 -24.03 18.93
C PRO A 95 0.62 -24.27 18.19
N LYS A 96 0.88 -25.51 17.75
CA LYS A 96 2.06 -25.86 16.95
C LYS A 96 2.02 -25.25 15.56
N GLU A 97 0.84 -25.18 14.95
CA GLU A 97 0.63 -24.53 13.67
C GLU A 97 0.84 -23.00 13.81
N ALA A 98 0.31 -22.41 14.89
CA ALA A 98 0.56 -21.01 15.22
C ALA A 98 2.05 -20.73 15.42
N GLU A 99 2.77 -21.61 16.13
CA GLU A 99 4.22 -21.51 16.33
C GLU A 99 4.97 -21.51 15.00
N MET A 100 4.62 -22.43 14.09
CA MET A 100 5.23 -22.52 12.76
C MET A 100 5.00 -21.25 11.94
N HIS A 101 3.79 -20.70 11.95
CA HIS A 101 3.49 -19.43 11.29
C HIS A 101 4.29 -18.28 11.88
N VAL A 102 4.30 -18.14 13.21
CA VAL A 102 5.07 -17.07 13.89
C VAL A 102 6.56 -17.20 13.58
N LEU A 103 7.12 -18.42 13.59
CA LEU A 103 8.52 -18.66 13.27
C LEU A 103 8.86 -18.24 11.83
N GLN A 104 8.03 -18.63 10.86
CA GLN A 104 8.19 -18.22 9.46
C GLN A 104 8.13 -16.69 9.31
N MET A 105 7.17 -16.04 9.97
CA MET A 105 7.02 -14.59 9.91
C MET A 105 8.21 -13.85 10.55
N ILE A 106 8.82 -14.39 11.61
CA ILE A 106 10.05 -13.85 12.19
C ILE A 106 11.21 -14.01 11.21
N GLN A 107 11.34 -15.19 10.60
CA GLN A 107 12.40 -15.46 9.63
C GLN A 107 12.30 -14.58 8.38
N ASP A 108 11.08 -14.33 7.90
CA ASP A 108 10.80 -13.47 6.74
C ASP A 108 10.93 -11.97 7.08
N GLY A 109 11.11 -11.60 8.35
CA GLY A 109 11.16 -10.20 8.80
C GLY A 109 9.79 -9.50 8.77
N GLU A 110 8.69 -10.26 8.76
CA GLU A 110 7.32 -9.73 8.71
C GLU A 110 6.80 -9.28 10.07
N ILE A 111 7.34 -9.85 11.16
CA ILE A 111 7.12 -9.43 12.55
C ILE A 111 8.40 -9.57 13.36
N TYR A 112 8.53 -8.76 14.41
CA TYR A 112 9.59 -8.88 15.40
C TYR A 112 9.02 -9.52 16.66
N ALA A 113 9.43 -10.74 16.96
CA ALA A 113 8.92 -11.49 18.11
C ALA A 113 9.92 -12.53 18.62
N THR A 114 9.72 -12.98 19.86
CA THR A 114 10.46 -14.10 20.45
C THR A 114 9.49 -15.15 20.98
N ILE A 115 9.75 -16.42 20.68
CA ILE A 115 8.93 -17.55 21.13
C ILE A 115 9.56 -18.17 22.36
N ASN A 116 8.80 -18.30 23.45
CA ASN A 116 9.15 -19.09 24.62
C ASN A 116 8.37 -20.40 24.60
N GLN A 117 9.02 -21.47 24.15
CA GLN A 117 8.42 -22.80 24.05
C GLN A 117 8.09 -23.44 25.41
N LYS A 118 8.78 -23.07 26.49
CA LYS A 118 8.52 -23.64 27.82
C LYS A 118 7.18 -23.16 28.37
N ASP A 119 6.91 -21.87 28.21
CA ASP A 119 5.69 -21.23 28.71
C ASP A 119 4.58 -21.18 27.65
N GLY A 120 4.89 -21.53 26.39
CA GLY A 120 3.94 -21.48 25.27
C GLY A 120 3.54 -20.05 24.89
N MET A 121 4.43 -19.07 25.11
CA MET A 121 4.15 -17.65 24.94
C MET A 121 4.98 -17.04 23.81
N VAL A 122 4.39 -16.08 23.10
CA VAL A 122 5.05 -15.24 22.11
C VAL A 122 5.13 -13.83 22.66
N ARG A 123 6.34 -13.26 22.73
CA ARG A 123 6.56 -11.86 23.07
C ARG A 123 6.82 -11.07 21.79
N PHE A 124 5.95 -10.11 21.49
CA PHE A 124 6.12 -9.19 20.37
C PHE A 124 7.09 -8.08 20.76
N LEU A 125 7.91 -7.65 19.80
CA LEU A 125 8.94 -6.64 19.93
C LEU A 125 8.66 -5.50 18.95
N GLU A 126 9.24 -4.34 19.23
CA GLU A 126 9.25 -3.22 18.28
C GLU A 126 10.30 -3.46 17.18
N ASP A 127 10.15 -2.73 16.08
CA ASP A 127 11.11 -2.74 14.98
C ASP A 127 12.51 -2.35 15.50
N PRO A 128 13.53 -3.21 15.34
CA PRO A 128 14.88 -2.94 15.80
C PRO A 128 15.58 -1.83 14.99
N GLU A 129 15.03 -1.39 13.86
CA GLU A 129 15.62 -0.33 13.03
C GLU A 129 15.74 0.99 13.80
N GLN A 130 16.98 1.49 13.91
CA GLN A 130 17.29 2.73 14.63
C GLN A 130 17.67 3.89 13.71
N TYR A 131 17.70 3.68 12.39
CA TYR A 131 18.10 4.66 11.37
C TYR A 131 19.53 5.19 11.54
N LYS A 132 20.42 4.35 12.08
CA LYS A 132 21.82 4.69 12.37
C LYS A 132 22.83 3.90 11.54
N SER A 133 22.37 2.94 10.74
CA SER A 133 23.22 2.07 9.94
C SER A 133 23.74 2.79 8.70
N CYS A 134 24.91 2.37 8.20
CA CYS A 134 25.41 2.83 6.90
C CYS A 134 24.47 2.40 5.76
N GLU A 135 23.85 1.22 5.88
CA GLU A 135 22.86 0.73 4.91
C GLU A 135 21.68 1.71 4.75
N MET A 136 21.19 2.30 5.85
CA MET A 136 20.12 3.30 5.79
C MET A 136 20.60 4.59 5.08
N ILE A 137 21.85 5.00 5.28
CA ILE A 137 22.44 6.16 4.58
C ILE A 137 22.49 5.88 3.08
N GLU A 138 22.94 4.70 2.67
CA GLU A 138 22.98 4.29 1.26
C GLU A 138 21.58 4.23 0.63
N HIS A 139 20.58 3.74 1.38
CA HIS A 139 19.19 3.74 0.93
C HIS A 139 18.63 5.16 0.72
N ILE A 140 18.97 6.09 1.62
CA ILE A 140 18.60 7.50 1.50
C ILE A 140 19.31 8.14 0.29
N ASP A 141 20.62 7.92 0.13
CA ASP A 141 21.37 8.47 -1.00
C ASP A 141 20.81 7.95 -2.34
N SER A 142 20.56 6.65 -2.46
CA SER A 142 19.91 6.06 -3.64
C SER A 142 18.54 6.70 -3.93
N SER A 143 17.76 6.99 -2.89
CA SER A 143 16.49 7.69 -3.02
C SER A 143 16.65 9.12 -3.50
N ILE A 144 17.65 9.85 -3.00
CA ILE A 144 18.00 11.20 -3.45
C ILE A 144 18.43 11.17 -4.92
N GLN A 145 19.31 10.24 -5.31
CA GLN A 145 19.77 10.11 -6.70
C GLN A 145 18.60 9.86 -7.66
N ARG A 146 17.64 9.01 -7.28
CA ARG A 146 16.43 8.76 -8.06
C ARG A 146 15.56 10.01 -8.22
N VAL A 147 15.39 10.80 -7.16
CA VAL A 147 14.66 12.08 -7.21
C VAL A 147 15.39 13.11 -8.07
N MET A 148 16.71 13.22 -7.94
CA MET A 148 17.53 14.10 -8.78
C MET A 148 17.44 13.71 -10.26
N SER A 149 17.49 12.42 -10.58
CA SER A 149 17.32 11.90 -11.94
C SER A 149 15.94 12.26 -12.51
N LEU A 150 14.88 12.12 -11.70
CA LEU A 150 13.54 12.53 -12.08
C LEU A 150 13.45 14.05 -12.32
N SER A 151 14.04 14.86 -11.43
CA SER A 151 14.08 16.32 -11.57
C SER A 151 14.78 16.75 -12.86
N LYS A 152 15.94 16.14 -13.19
CA LYS A 152 16.63 16.40 -14.46
C LYS A 152 15.77 16.08 -15.68
N LYS A 153 15.05 14.95 -15.65
CA LYS A 153 14.10 14.59 -16.73
C LYS A 153 12.96 15.60 -16.85
N LEU A 154 12.45 16.07 -15.72
CA LEU A 154 11.39 17.08 -15.69
C LEU A 154 11.86 18.41 -16.27
N THR A 155 13.06 18.88 -15.89
CA THR A 155 13.67 20.09 -16.45
C THR A 155 13.88 19.95 -17.96
N ALA A 156 14.43 18.83 -18.43
CA ALA A 156 14.60 18.59 -19.86
C ALA A 156 13.26 18.60 -20.63
N MET A 157 12.20 18.04 -20.04
CA MET A 157 10.86 18.08 -20.64
C MET A 157 10.30 19.51 -20.68
N ASP A 158 10.51 20.29 -19.62
CA ASP A 158 10.08 21.69 -19.54
C ASP A 158 10.80 22.59 -20.55
N GLU A 159 12.11 22.39 -20.74
CA GLU A 159 12.90 23.07 -21.77
C GLU A 159 12.39 22.75 -23.18
N LEU A 160 12.12 21.46 -23.47
CA LEU A 160 11.57 21.04 -24.76
C LEU A 160 10.20 21.66 -25.02
N LEU A 161 9.29 21.61 -24.05
CA LEU A 161 7.95 22.21 -24.16
C LEU A 161 8.01 23.74 -24.30
N SER A 162 8.93 24.39 -23.58
CA SER A 162 9.15 25.84 -23.66
C SER A 162 9.64 26.29 -25.03
N SER A 163 10.24 25.39 -25.82
CA SER A 163 10.66 25.67 -27.19
C SER A 163 9.63 25.29 -28.26
N ASP A 164 8.55 24.58 -27.91
CA ASP A 164 7.54 24.12 -28.85
C ASP A 164 6.62 25.29 -29.27
N PRO A 165 6.58 25.64 -30.58
CA PRO A 165 5.78 26.77 -31.07
C PRO A 165 4.27 26.59 -30.86
N LEU A 166 3.73 25.36 -30.87
CA LEU A 166 2.31 25.10 -30.61
C LEU A 166 1.97 25.28 -29.13
N TYR A 167 2.88 24.89 -28.24
CA TYR A 167 2.76 25.12 -26.81
C TYR A 167 2.83 26.62 -26.49
N LEU A 168 3.82 27.33 -27.01
CA LEU A 168 3.99 28.78 -26.81
C LEU A 168 2.79 29.58 -27.33
N ALA A 169 2.23 29.21 -28.49
CA ALA A 169 1.03 29.85 -29.04
C ALA A 169 -0.24 29.64 -28.20
N LYS A 170 -0.29 28.58 -27.39
CA LYS A 170 -1.41 28.29 -26.48
C LYS A 170 -1.17 28.89 -25.10
N ALA A 171 0.02 28.71 -24.52
CA ALA A 171 0.42 29.28 -23.23
C ALA A 171 0.42 30.83 -23.25
N GLY A 172 0.80 31.45 -24.36
CA GLY A 172 0.72 32.89 -24.55
C GLY A 172 -0.70 33.45 -24.65
N ARG A 173 -1.71 32.61 -24.95
CA ARG A 173 -3.14 32.98 -24.94
C ARG A 173 -3.79 32.80 -23.57
N GLU A 174 -3.33 31.82 -22.78
CA GLU A 174 -3.86 31.52 -21.44
C GLU A 174 -3.24 32.36 -20.31
N ARG A 175 -2.08 33.01 -20.54
CA ARG A 175 -1.67 34.13 -19.69
C ARG A 175 -2.68 35.26 -19.87
N GLN A 176 -3.71 35.31 -19.01
CA GLN A 176 -4.40 36.57 -18.74
C GLN A 176 -3.32 37.62 -18.57
N ARG A 177 -3.34 38.65 -19.41
CA ARG A 177 -2.63 39.88 -19.11
C ARG A 177 -3.14 40.28 -17.73
N PHE A 178 -2.33 40.06 -16.70
CA PHE A 178 -2.45 40.86 -15.50
C PHE A 178 -2.07 42.25 -15.97
N ASP A 179 -3.08 43.01 -16.41
CA ASP A 179 -2.91 44.42 -16.72
C ASP A 179 -2.37 45.05 -15.43
N PHE A 180 -1.24 45.73 -15.55
CA PHE A 180 -0.52 46.36 -14.44
C PHE A 180 -1.32 47.51 -13.78
N ASP A 181 -2.53 47.78 -14.29
CA ASP A 181 -3.42 48.87 -13.91
C ASP A 181 -4.39 48.51 -12.77
N ASP A 182 -4.40 47.26 -12.27
CA ASP A 182 -5.30 46.82 -11.18
C ASP A 182 -4.68 46.97 -9.77
N PHE A 183 -3.62 47.79 -9.63
CA PHE A 183 -3.12 48.21 -8.32
C PHE A 183 -3.93 49.41 -7.83
N ASP A 184 -4.87 49.17 -6.90
CA ASP A 184 -5.48 50.23 -6.10
C ASP A 184 -4.38 51.05 -5.40
N PRO A 185 -4.34 52.39 -5.57
CA PRO A 185 -3.36 53.22 -4.87
C PRO A 185 -3.66 53.18 -3.37
N VAL A 186 -2.62 52.83 -2.58
CA VAL A 186 -2.64 52.84 -1.12
C VAL A 186 -3.18 54.19 -0.62
N PRO A 187 -4.22 54.21 0.23
CA PRO A 187 -4.72 55.47 0.79
C PRO A 187 -3.64 56.14 1.63
N GLN A 188 -3.05 57.22 1.10
CA GLN A 188 -2.24 58.14 1.88
C GLN A 188 -3.17 58.92 2.82
N LYS A 189 -3.38 58.39 4.03
CA LYS A 189 -3.79 59.21 5.17
C LYS A 189 -2.73 59.09 6.26
N TYR A 190 -1.69 59.91 6.10
CA TYR A 190 -1.03 60.49 7.26
C TYR A 190 -1.89 61.68 7.71
N LEU A 191 -2.42 61.60 8.92
CA LEU A 191 -2.84 62.78 9.68
C LEU A 191 -2.23 62.65 11.06
N ILE A 192 -1.54 63.74 11.40
CA ILE A 192 -0.81 64.07 12.62
C ILE A 192 -1.71 63.95 13.83
#